data_AF-A0A7J8QFW5-F1
#
_entry.id   AF-A0A7J8QFW5-F1
#
_cell.length_a   1.000
_cell.length_b   1.000
_cell.length_c   1.000
_cell.angle_alpha   90.00
_cell.angle_beta   90.00
_cell.angle_gamma   90.00
#
_symmetry.space_group_name_H-M   'P 1'
#
loop_
_entity.id
_entity.type
_entity.pdbx_description
1 polymer ?
#
loop_
_entity_poly.entity_id
_entity_poly.type
_entity_poly.pdbx_seq_one_letter_code
_entity_poly.pdbx_strand_id
1 'polypeptide(L)'
;MNHNLTFLDTTNKAPNLGEASFVKGVMPYMVMDDLTVRPMSAKSIITLLSHYNIKDLGDLEEKVIAVGVNEELELLRASMLSKTVLTDVFLGVKKKIS
;
A
#
# COMPACT_ATOMS: atom_id res chain seq x y z
N MET A 1 -10.23 -19.87 1.10
CA MET A 1 -9.09 -19.67 2.01
C MET A 1 -9.45 -18.53 2.94
N ASN A 2 -9.46 -18.80 4.22
CA ASN A 2 -10.12 -18.03 5.27
C ASN A 2 -9.03 -17.54 6.21
N HIS A 3 -8.62 -16.29 6.04
CA HIS A 3 -7.72 -15.61 6.98
C HIS A 3 -8.57 -14.66 7.80
N ASN A 4 -8.95 -15.10 9.00
CA ASN A 4 -9.56 -14.24 10.01
C ASN A 4 -8.53 -13.17 10.40
N LEU A 5 -8.86 -11.89 10.18
CA LEU A 5 -8.06 -10.75 10.61
C LEU A 5 -8.35 -10.50 12.09
N THR A 6 -7.46 -10.95 12.96
CA THR A 6 -7.48 -10.60 14.40
C THR A 6 -6.15 -9.94 14.71
N PHE A 7 -6.15 -8.62 14.93
CA PHE A 7 -4.95 -7.91 15.33
C PHE A 7 -5.18 -7.25 16.68
N LEU A 8 -4.56 -7.86 17.70
CA LEU A 8 -4.37 -7.30 19.04
C LEU A 8 -3.52 -6.04 18.95
N ASP A 9 -4.00 -4.97 19.58
CA ASP A 9 -3.19 -3.80 19.92
C ASP A 9 -2.25 -4.18 21.05
N THR A 10 -0.94 -3.93 20.90
CA THR A 10 0.04 -4.15 21.96
C THR A 10 1.07 -3.05 21.89
N THR A 11 0.78 -1.94 22.57
CA THR A 11 1.81 -0.99 22.97
C THR A 11 1.76 -0.76 24.48
N ASN A 12 2.47 -1.65 25.18
CA ASN A 12 3.24 -1.41 26.40
C ASN A 12 2.77 -0.28 27.34
N LYS A 13 1.69 -0.50 28.11
CA LYS A 13 1.53 0.08 29.46
C LYS A 13 0.57 -0.77 30.28
N ALA A 14 0.93 -1.03 31.54
CA ALA A 14 0.14 -1.82 32.48
C ALA A 14 -1.30 -1.28 32.62
N PRO A 15 -2.30 -2.16 32.88
CA PRO A 15 -3.70 -1.85 32.69
C PRO A 15 -4.24 -1.02 33.85
N ASN A 16 -4.68 0.20 33.56
CA ASN A 16 -5.62 0.88 34.46
C ASN A 16 -7.02 0.44 34.05
N LEU A 17 -7.62 -0.35 34.94
CA LEU A 17 -8.97 -0.89 34.83
C LEU A 17 -9.98 0.26 34.96
N GLY A 18 -10.52 0.72 33.84
CA GLY A 18 -11.63 1.67 33.81
C GLY A 18 -11.53 2.61 32.62
N GLU A 19 -12.58 2.65 31.81
CA GLU A 19 -12.77 3.53 30.65
C GLU A 19 -12.12 3.05 29.34
N ALA A 20 -12.88 2.23 28.62
CA ALA A 20 -12.62 1.86 27.24
C ALA A 20 -12.78 3.08 26.32
N SER A 21 -11.74 3.92 26.20
CA SER A 21 -11.66 4.91 25.14
C SER A 21 -11.15 4.24 23.87
N PHE A 22 -12.07 3.82 23.00
CA PHE A 22 -11.76 3.35 21.64
C PHE A 22 -11.32 4.54 20.78
N VAL A 23 -10.10 5.04 20.97
CA VAL A 23 -9.45 5.88 19.96
C VAL A 23 -9.07 4.96 18.80
N LYS A 24 -10.00 4.85 17.85
CA LYS A 24 -9.82 4.17 16.57
C LYS A 24 -8.76 4.91 15.76
N GLY A 25 -7.49 4.59 16.00
CA GLY A 25 -6.36 5.14 15.24
C GLY A 25 -6.55 4.84 13.75
N VAL A 26 -6.39 5.85 12.90
CA VAL A 26 -6.34 5.66 11.45
C VAL A 26 -5.05 4.92 11.14
N MET A 27 -5.15 3.62 10.87
CA MET A 27 -4.01 2.83 10.43
C MET A 27 -3.77 3.11 8.94
N PRO A 28 -2.56 3.55 8.53
CA PRO A 28 -2.28 3.76 7.12
C PRO A 28 -2.32 2.43 6.36
N TYR A 29 -2.77 2.48 5.12
CA TYR A 29 -2.83 1.35 4.21
C TYR A 29 -1.95 1.61 2.99
N MET A 30 -1.46 0.53 2.40
CA MET A 30 -0.71 0.52 1.16
C MET A 30 -1.50 -0.24 0.11
N VAL A 31 -1.59 0.31 -1.09
CA VAL A 31 -2.16 -0.34 -2.27
C VAL A 31 -0.98 -0.75 -3.16
N MET A 32 -0.87 -2.03 -3.49
CA MET A 32 0.16 -2.57 -4.37
C MET A 32 -0.22 -2.38 -5.85
N ASP A 33 0.73 -2.64 -6.74
CA ASP A 33 0.58 -2.46 -8.19
C ASP A 33 -0.61 -3.25 -8.80
N ASP A 34 -0.92 -4.39 -8.21
CA ASP A 34 -2.07 -5.26 -8.55
C ASP A 34 -3.36 -4.89 -7.80
N LEU A 35 -3.40 -3.71 -7.17
CA LEU A 35 -4.45 -3.20 -6.29
C LEU A 35 -4.66 -3.97 -4.98
N THR A 36 -3.75 -4.88 -4.61
CA THR A 36 -3.82 -5.56 -3.31
C THR A 36 -3.62 -4.56 -2.16
N VAL A 37 -4.56 -4.53 -1.22
CA VAL A 37 -4.49 -3.65 -0.04
C VAL A 37 -3.82 -4.36 1.13
N ARG A 38 -2.84 -3.71 1.75
CA ARG A 38 -2.10 -4.22 2.93
C ARG A 38 -1.97 -3.14 4.01
N PRO A 39 -1.96 -3.50 5.30
CA PRO A 39 -1.63 -2.54 6.36
C PRO A 39 -0.22 -1.98 6.16
N MET A 40 -0.07 -0.66 6.27
CA MET A 40 1.22 0.00 6.14
C MET A 40 1.90 0.08 7.51
N SER A 41 3.10 -0.46 7.61
CA SER A 41 3.99 -0.26 8.76
C SER A 41 5.43 -0.18 8.26
N ALA A 42 6.31 0.52 8.99
CA ALA A 42 7.72 0.66 8.62
C ALA A 42 8.38 -0.72 8.36
N LYS A 43 8.09 -1.71 9.21
CA LYS A 43 8.58 -3.09 9.03
C LYS A 43 8.03 -3.75 7.76
N SER A 44 6.73 -3.58 7.46
CA SER A 44 6.14 -4.16 6.25
C SER A 44 6.72 -3.54 4.97
N ILE A 45 7.03 -2.24 4.98
CA ILE A 45 7.67 -1.55 3.85
C ILE A 45 9.08 -2.09 3.61
N ILE A 46 9.90 -2.18 4.66
CA ILE A 46 11.26 -2.72 4.56
C ILE A 46 11.24 -4.16 4.03
N THR A 47 10.35 -5.01 4.56
CA THR A 47 10.18 -6.39 4.07
C THR A 47 9.76 -6.43 2.60
N LEU A 48 8.88 -5.51 2.17
CA LEU A 48 8.44 -5.42 0.78
C LEU A 48 9.60 -5.05 -0.16
N LEU A 49 10.40 -4.05 0.21
CA LEU A 49 11.58 -3.63 -0.56
C LEU A 49 12.60 -4.77 -0.67
N SER A 50 12.85 -5.47 0.44
CA SER A 50 13.70 -6.66 0.44
C SER A 50 13.15 -7.78 -0.44
N HIS A 51 11.83 -8.01 -0.47
CA HIS A 51 11.20 -9.01 -1.32
C HIS A 51 11.41 -8.71 -2.82
N TYR A 52 11.41 -7.43 -3.20
CA TYR A 52 11.76 -6.99 -4.56
C TYR A 52 13.26 -6.82 -4.81
N ASN A 53 14.10 -7.31 -3.88
CA ASN A 53 15.56 -7.29 -3.98
C ASN A 53 16.15 -5.86 -4.12
N ILE A 54 15.45 -4.86 -3.58
CA ILE A 54 15.92 -3.49 -3.46
C ILE A 54 16.81 -3.42 -2.22
N LYS A 55 18.12 -3.25 -2.43
CA LYS A 55 19.13 -3.25 -1.36
C LYS A 55 19.56 -1.84 -0.95
N ASP A 56 19.49 -0.90 -1.89
CA ASP A 56 19.79 0.50 -1.67
C ASP A 56 18.50 1.31 -1.83
N LEU A 57 18.22 2.16 -0.83
CA LEU A 57 17.08 3.07 -0.85
C LEU A 57 17.39 4.36 -1.62
N GLY A 58 18.66 4.62 -1.94
CA GLY A 58 19.09 5.77 -2.73
C GLY A 58 18.54 5.79 -4.15
N ASP A 59 18.17 4.62 -4.69
CA ASP A 59 17.55 4.48 -6.02
C ASP A 59 16.02 4.62 -5.98
N LEU A 60 15.40 4.82 -4.80
CA LEU A 60 13.96 4.94 -4.65
C LEU A 60 13.50 6.40 -4.70
N GLU A 61 12.53 6.67 -5.57
CA GLU A 61 11.86 7.98 -5.66
C GLU A 61 10.47 7.92 -5.02
N GLU A 62 10.16 8.88 -4.14
CA GLU A 62 8.81 9.10 -3.65
C GLU A 62 8.09 10.11 -4.56
N LYS A 63 6.92 9.71 -5.07
CA LYS A 63 6.10 10.56 -5.93
C LYS A 63 4.69 10.71 -5.38
N VAL A 64 4.25 11.95 -5.22
CA VAL A 64 2.86 12.28 -4.89
C VAL A 64 2.08 12.42 -6.19
N ILE A 65 0.96 11.69 -6.29
CA ILE A 65 0.11 11.68 -7.47
C ILE A 65 -1.29 12.17 -7.07
N ALA A 66 -1.79 13.15 -7.81
CA ALA A 66 -3.18 13.57 -7.69
C ALA A 66 -4.06 12.62 -8.50
N VAL A 67 -5.07 12.04 -7.85
CA VAL A 67 -6.06 11.16 -8.51
C VAL A 67 -7.34 11.97 -8.67
N GLY A 68 -7.69 12.27 -9.92
CA GLY A 68 -8.96 12.87 -10.30
C GLY A 68 -9.88 11.86 -10.98
N VAL A 69 -10.97 12.37 -11.56
CA VAL A 69 -12.01 11.54 -12.20
C VAL A 69 -11.46 10.77 -13.41
N ASN A 70 -10.53 11.36 -14.16
CA ASN A 70 -9.94 10.72 -15.33
C ASN A 70 -9.02 9.57 -14.91
N GLU A 71 -8.19 9.79 -13.89
CA GLU A 71 -7.28 8.79 -13.34
C GLU A 71 -8.04 7.64 -12.69
N GLU A 72 -9.17 7.92 -12.03
CA GLU A 72 -10.05 6.90 -11.45
C GLU A 72 -10.69 6.02 -12.52
N LEU A 73 -11.17 6.60 -13.63
CA LEU A 73 -11.73 5.84 -14.74
C LEU A 73 -10.66 4.95 -15.41
N GLU A 74 -9.46 5.47 -15.59
CA GLU A 74 -8.35 4.70 -16.17
C GLU A 74 -7.84 3.62 -15.21
N LEU A 75 -7.82 3.87 -13.89
CA LEU A 75 -7.56 2.85 -12.86
C LEU A 75 -8.58 1.71 -12.94
N LEU A 76 -9.87 2.03 -13.04
CA LEU A 76 -10.91 1.02 -13.18
C LEU A 76 -10.73 0.20 -14.45
N ARG A 77 -10.47 0.85 -15.59
CA ARG A 77 -10.20 0.16 -16.86
C ARG A 77 -8.99 -0.75 -16.75
N ALA A 78 -7.88 -0.25 -16.21
CA ALA A 78 -6.65 -1.01 -16.06
C ALA A 78 -6.83 -2.19 -15.07
N SER A 79 -7.64 -2.05 -14.01
CA SER A 79 -7.93 -3.14 -13.07
C SER A 79 -8.60 -4.37 -13.70
N MET A 80 -9.32 -4.16 -14.80
CA MET A 80 -9.99 -5.25 -15.53
C MET A 80 -9.09 -5.91 -16.56
N LEU A 81 -8.03 -5.22 -17.00
CA LEU A 81 -7.24 -5.59 -18.17
C LEU A 81 -5.79 -5.95 -17.83
N SER A 82 -5.28 -5.51 -16.68
CA SER A 82 -3.88 -5.62 -16.31
C SER A 82 -3.67 -6.18 -14.91
N LYS A 83 -2.47 -6.74 -14.70
CA LYS A 83 -1.96 -7.15 -13.38
C LYS A 83 -1.04 -6.09 -12.76
N THR A 84 -0.63 -5.10 -13.55
CA THR A 84 0.31 -4.03 -13.16
C THR A 84 -0.37 -2.66 -13.26
N VAL A 85 -1.49 -2.54 -12.54
CA VAL A 85 -2.49 -1.49 -12.73
C VAL A 85 -1.92 -0.10 -12.44
N LEU A 86 -1.24 0.06 -11.31
CA LEU A 86 -0.70 1.37 -10.92
C LEU A 86 0.44 1.79 -11.86
N THR A 87 1.27 0.85 -12.28
CA THR A 87 2.35 1.06 -13.24
C THR A 87 1.81 1.52 -14.58
N ASP A 88 0.78 0.85 -15.09
CA ASP A 88 0.19 1.17 -16.39
C ASP A 88 -0.44 2.57 -16.42
N VAL A 89 -1.12 2.95 -15.34
CA VAL A 89 -1.82 4.24 -15.27
C VAL A 89 -0.86 5.39 -14.97
N PHE A 90 0.11 5.20 -14.07
CA PHE A 90 0.88 6.31 -13.52
C PHE A 90 2.34 6.39 -13.95
N LEU A 91 2.92 5.28 -14.40
CA LEU A 91 4.33 5.24 -14.82
C LEU A 91 4.47 5.13 -16.34
N GLY A 92 3.50 4.50 -17.02
CA GLY A 92 3.41 4.40 -18.46
C GLY A 92 4.61 3.69 -19.08
N VAL A 93 4.40 2.52 -19.69
CA VAL A 93 5.47 1.87 -20.47
C VAL A 93 5.80 2.75 -21.67
N LYS A 94 6.89 3.52 -21.61
CA LYS A 94 7.43 4.19 -22.80
C LYS A 94 7.85 3.10 -23.78
N LYS A 95 7.00 2.81 -24.77
CA LYS A 95 7.36 1.96 -25.90
C LYS A 95 8.53 2.66 -26.59
N LYS A 96 9.75 2.14 -26.44
CA LYS A 96 10.89 2.54 -27.25
C LYS A 96 10.51 2.23 -28.70
N ILE A 97 10.14 3.24 -29.45
CA ILE A 97 10.07 3.16 -30.90
C ILE A 97 11.53 3.10 -31.34
N SER A 98 11.99 1.92 -31.75
CA SER A 98 13.26 1.73 -32.46
C SER A 98 13.02 1.84 -33.95
#